data_AF-A0A2T5VH34-F1
#
_entry.id   AF-A0A2T5VH34-F1
#
_cell.length_a   1.000
_cell.length_b   1.000
_cell.length_c   1.000
_cell.angle_alpha   90.00
_cell.angle_beta   90.00
_cell.angle_gamma   90.00
#
_symmetry.space_group_name_H-M   'P 1'
#
loop_
_entity.id
_entity.type
_entity.pdbx_description
1 polymer ?
#
loop_
_entity_poly.entity_id
_entity_poly.type
_entity_poly.pdbx_seq_one_letter_code
_entity_poly.pdbx_strand_id
1 'polypeptide(L)'
;MESVFVLIWVWILAAPVVAFVARRPRPLSPQALTICSIGLLSAVALAAVFNISFVRVEANILTLCAAYLAYCYLAFFPVPEGRKPARYLVRFIASVPIFGGYLLATVGVLGLGLIIADATEPPWRVTPLEGGLVCKVNGWGAAMTDSGYTVSAYRRYGSLLERRVTKVTVNQSAGEPEAECADIAKSLQ
;
A
#
# COMPACT_ATOMS: atom_id res chain seq x y z
N MET A 1 6.14 6.66 -14.65
CA MET A 1 6.75 6.51 -13.31
C MET A 1 6.90 7.86 -12.61
N GLU A 2 7.55 8.84 -13.23
CA GLU A 2 7.78 10.18 -12.64
C GLU A 2 6.51 10.86 -12.10
N SER A 3 5.42 10.86 -12.88
CA SER A 3 4.16 11.51 -12.47
C SER A 3 3.52 10.88 -11.23
N VAL A 4 3.64 9.54 -11.08
CA VAL A 4 3.10 8.80 -9.93
C VAL A 4 3.90 9.09 -8.67
N PHE A 5 5.23 9.15 -8.81
CA PHE A 5 6.12 9.49 -7.72
C PHE A 5 5.86 10.91 -7.19
N VAL A 6 5.79 11.90 -8.09
CA VAL A 6 5.47 13.29 -7.72
C VAL A 6 4.09 13.38 -7.06
N LEU A 7 3.09 12.64 -7.58
CA LEU A 7 1.76 12.60 -6.99
C LEU A 7 1.78 12.09 -5.54
N ILE A 8 2.47 10.96 -5.29
CA ILE A 8 2.58 10.39 -3.93
C ILE A 8 3.29 11.38 -3.01
N TRP A 9 4.36 12.00 -3.48
CA TRP A 9 5.13 12.94 -2.69
C TRP A 9 4.32 14.19 -2.31
N VAL A 10 3.67 14.82 -3.30
CA VAL A 10 2.74 15.93 -3.07
C VAL A 10 1.63 15.51 -2.10
N TRP A 11 1.11 14.30 -2.22
CA TRP A 11 0.05 13.80 -1.35
C TRP A 11 0.51 13.61 0.10
N ILE A 12 1.71 13.08 0.32
CA ILE A 12 2.31 12.95 1.66
C ILE A 12 2.40 14.33 2.33
N LEU A 13 2.82 15.36 1.59
CA LEU A 13 2.94 16.71 2.12
C LEU A 13 1.59 17.42 2.30
N ALA A 14 0.66 17.23 1.35
CA ALA A 14 -0.61 17.94 1.32
C ALA A 14 -1.66 17.33 2.26
N ALA A 15 -1.70 16.02 2.44
CA ALA A 15 -2.77 15.34 3.16
C ALA A 15 -2.93 15.82 4.62
N PRO A 16 -1.87 16.07 5.42
CA PRO A 16 -2.00 16.65 6.75
C PRO A 16 -2.60 18.06 6.75
N VAL A 17 -2.21 18.89 5.78
CA VAL A 17 -2.76 20.25 5.60
C VAL A 17 -4.23 20.18 5.21
N VAL A 18 -4.58 19.32 4.25
CA VAL A 18 -5.96 19.09 3.81
C VAL A 18 -6.82 18.59 4.97
N ALA A 19 -6.33 17.61 5.75
CA ALA A 19 -7.00 17.08 6.93
C ALA A 19 -7.21 18.16 8.00
N PHE A 20 -6.21 19.01 8.23
CA PHE A 20 -6.32 20.14 9.17
C PHE A 20 -7.37 21.17 8.72
N VAL A 21 -7.36 21.56 7.44
CA VAL A 21 -8.35 22.50 6.88
C VAL A 21 -9.75 21.90 6.87
N ALA A 22 -9.87 20.58 6.65
CA ALA A 22 -11.15 19.86 6.68
C ALA A 22 -11.83 19.87 8.07
N ARG A 23 -11.12 20.20 9.15
CA ARG A 23 -11.70 20.39 10.49
C ARG A 23 -12.58 21.64 10.61
N ARG A 24 -12.43 22.60 9.69
CA ARG A 24 -13.24 23.83 9.72
C ARG A 24 -14.72 23.48 9.59
N PRO A 25 -15.63 24.21 10.26
CA PRO A 25 -17.06 23.93 10.21
C PRO A 25 -17.53 23.92 8.76
N ARG A 26 -17.82 22.73 8.26
CA ARG A 26 -18.35 22.45 6.92
C ARG A 26 -19.72 21.78 7.08
N PRO A 27 -20.58 21.80 6.06
CA PRO A 27 -21.93 21.21 6.15
C PRO A 27 -21.93 19.68 6.32
N LEU A 28 -20.79 19.01 6.18
CA LEU A 28 -20.69 17.56 6.36
C LEU A 28 -20.70 17.19 7.85
N SER A 29 -21.52 16.21 8.22
CA SER A 29 -21.55 15.68 9.57
C SER A 29 -20.17 15.12 9.95
N PRO A 30 -19.52 15.64 11.01
CA PRO A 30 -18.22 15.14 11.46
C PRO A 30 -18.24 13.64 11.81
N GLN A 31 -19.40 13.13 12.25
CA GLN A 31 -19.61 11.72 12.55
C GLN A 31 -19.51 10.87 11.29
N ALA A 32 -20.14 11.30 10.19
CA ALA A 32 -20.10 10.57 8.92
C ALA A 32 -18.66 10.45 8.40
N LEU A 33 -17.90 11.55 8.41
CA LEU A 33 -16.48 11.53 7.99
C LEU A 33 -15.62 10.62 8.86
N THR A 34 -15.87 10.59 10.17
CA THR A 34 -15.18 9.71 11.11
C THR A 34 -15.49 8.24 10.82
N ILE A 35 -16.77 7.90 10.63
CA ILE A 35 -17.22 6.54 10.30
C ILE A 35 -16.62 6.10 8.95
N CYS A 36 -16.66 6.96 7.92
CA CYS A 36 -16.06 6.68 6.62
C CYS A 36 -14.54 6.47 6.72
N SER A 37 -13.85 7.28 7.52
CA SER A 37 -12.40 7.16 7.71
C SER A 37 -12.02 5.85 8.40
N ILE A 38 -12.75 5.48 9.45
CA ILE A 38 -12.56 4.19 10.15
C ILE A 38 -12.86 3.04 9.19
N GLY A 39 -13.99 3.10 8.48
CA GLY A 39 -14.39 2.06 7.51
C GLY A 39 -13.35 1.85 6.42
N LEU A 40 -12.81 2.94 5.85
CA LEU A 40 -11.75 2.86 4.84
C LEU A 40 -10.47 2.24 5.39
N LEU A 41 -10.01 2.68 6.57
CA LEU A 41 -8.80 2.14 7.19
C LEU A 41 -8.96 0.65 7.54
N SER A 42 -10.12 0.26 8.08
CA SER A 42 -10.43 -1.14 8.36
C SER A 42 -10.47 -1.98 7.07
N ALA A 43 -11.06 -1.46 5.99
CA ALA A 43 -11.08 -2.14 4.70
C ALA A 43 -9.67 -2.34 4.13
N VAL A 44 -8.81 -1.32 4.18
CA VAL A 44 -7.42 -1.42 3.72
C VAL A 44 -6.61 -2.38 4.59
N ALA A 45 -6.79 -2.35 5.92
CA ALA A 45 -6.14 -3.30 6.82
C ALA A 45 -6.58 -4.75 6.54
N LEU A 46 -7.87 -4.99 6.34
CA LEU A 46 -8.37 -6.32 5.96
C LEU A 46 -7.83 -6.76 4.60
N ALA A 47 -7.81 -5.88 3.59
CA ALA A 47 -7.23 -6.18 2.30
C ALA A 47 -5.75 -6.58 2.42
N ALA A 48 -4.98 -5.87 3.24
CA ALA A 48 -3.58 -6.21 3.52
C ALA A 48 -3.44 -7.60 4.18
N VAL A 49 -4.24 -7.89 5.21
CA VAL A 49 -4.25 -9.20 5.90
C VAL A 49 -4.58 -10.35 4.95
N PHE A 50 -5.54 -10.15 4.05
CA PHE A 50 -5.94 -11.17 3.07
C PHE A 50 -5.11 -11.18 1.79
N ASN A 51 -4.10 -10.30 1.68
CA ASN A 51 -3.29 -10.08 0.48
C ASN A 51 -4.13 -9.76 -0.78
N ILE A 52 -5.17 -8.95 -0.62
CA ILE A 52 -6.02 -8.47 -1.70
C ILE A 52 -5.47 -7.14 -2.22
N SER A 53 -5.35 -7.03 -3.53
CA SER A 53 -4.92 -5.81 -4.23
C SER A 53 -5.77 -5.59 -5.47
N PHE A 54 -5.80 -4.35 -5.96
CA PHE A 54 -6.35 -4.06 -7.27
C PHE A 54 -5.42 -4.58 -8.38
N VAL A 55 -6.00 -5.02 -9.49
CA VAL A 55 -5.26 -5.41 -10.71
C VAL A 55 -4.49 -4.22 -11.30
N ARG A 56 -5.04 -3.01 -11.17
CA ARG A 56 -4.41 -1.75 -11.56
C ARG A 56 -3.62 -1.14 -10.41
N VAL A 57 -2.34 -0.87 -10.63
CA VAL A 57 -1.44 -0.31 -9.62
C VAL A 57 -1.90 1.08 -9.18
N GLU A 58 -2.44 1.88 -10.11
CA GLU A 58 -2.94 3.22 -9.84
C GLU A 58 -4.08 3.21 -8.81
N ALA A 59 -4.95 2.21 -8.87
CA ALA A 59 -6.06 2.08 -7.92
C ALA A 59 -5.56 1.72 -6.50
N ASN A 60 -4.52 0.90 -6.38
CA ASN A 60 -3.85 0.63 -5.10
C ASN A 60 -3.24 1.92 -4.52
N ILE A 61 -2.53 2.68 -5.35
CA ILE A 61 -1.90 3.95 -4.94
C ILE A 61 -2.95 4.96 -4.47
N LEU A 62 -4.01 5.17 -5.25
CA LEU A 62 -5.10 6.08 -4.87
C LEU A 62 -5.79 5.66 -3.57
N THR A 63 -5.96 4.35 -3.37
CA THR A 63 -6.54 3.81 -2.13
C THR A 63 -5.64 4.04 -0.93
N LEU A 64 -4.31 3.86 -1.09
CA LEU A 64 -3.33 4.18 -0.04
C LEU A 64 -3.29 5.68 0.26
N CYS A 65 -3.36 6.54 -0.76
CA CYS A 65 -3.49 7.98 -0.60
C CYS A 65 -4.75 8.35 0.18
N ALA A 66 -5.90 7.78 -0.17
CA ALA A 66 -7.16 8.00 0.54
C ALA A 66 -7.10 7.50 2.00
N ALA A 67 -6.51 6.33 2.23
CA ALA A 67 -6.30 5.78 3.57
C ALA A 67 -5.38 6.67 4.42
N TYR A 68 -4.29 7.17 3.84
CA TYR A 68 -3.41 8.12 4.52
C TYR A 68 -4.13 9.42 4.89
N LEU A 69 -4.96 9.95 3.99
CA LEU A 69 -5.77 11.13 4.28
C LEU A 69 -6.79 10.86 5.41
N ALA A 70 -7.46 9.71 5.39
CA ALA A 70 -8.38 9.28 6.44
C ALA A 70 -7.66 9.15 7.80
N TYR A 71 -6.46 8.58 7.80
CA TYR A 71 -5.59 8.51 8.97
C TYR A 71 -5.23 9.91 9.50
N CYS A 72 -4.76 10.82 8.64
CA CYS A 72 -4.47 12.20 9.02
C CYS A 72 -5.72 12.91 9.58
N TYR A 73 -6.89 12.72 8.96
CA TYR A 73 -8.14 13.27 9.45
C TYR A 73 -8.45 12.78 10.87
N LEU A 74 -8.33 11.48 11.14
CA LEU A 74 -8.57 10.91 12.48
C LEU A 74 -7.52 11.39 13.51
N ALA A 75 -6.24 11.45 13.14
CA ALA A 75 -5.18 11.98 14.00
C ALA A 75 -5.46 13.43 14.40
N PHE A 76 -5.97 14.21 13.44
CA PHE A 76 -6.52 15.53 13.65
C PHE A 76 -8.03 15.52 13.85
N PHE A 77 -8.68 14.56 14.51
CA PHE A 77 -10.11 14.73 14.86
C PHE A 77 -10.27 15.18 16.33
N PRO A 78 -11.25 16.04 16.68
CA PRO A 78 -11.59 16.29 18.07
C PRO A 78 -12.13 15.02 18.73
N VAL A 79 -11.30 14.39 19.57
CA VAL A 79 -11.78 13.43 20.57
C VAL A 79 -12.88 14.10 21.40
N PRO A 80 -14.02 13.43 21.64
CA PRO A 80 -15.12 13.95 22.46
C PRO A 80 -14.63 14.52 23.80
N GLU A 81 -15.37 15.48 24.34
CA GLU A 81 -15.06 16.13 25.62
C GLU A 81 -15.08 15.10 26.77
N GLY A 82 -13.90 14.60 27.10
CA GLY A 82 -13.64 13.64 28.16
C GLY A 82 -12.25 13.86 28.76
N ARG A 83 -11.74 12.86 29.51
CA ARG A 83 -10.46 12.91 30.24
C ARG A 83 -9.33 13.56 29.42
N LYS A 84 -9.03 14.83 29.71
CA LYS A 84 -8.05 15.68 29.01
C LYS A 84 -6.69 14.99 28.73
N PRO A 85 -6.05 14.28 29.68
CA PRO A 85 -4.73 13.70 29.42
C PRO A 85 -4.75 12.58 28.37
N ALA A 86 -5.76 11.71 28.38
CA ALA A 86 -5.88 10.62 27.41
C ALA A 86 -6.02 11.15 25.97
N ARG A 87 -6.73 12.27 25.80
CA ARG A 87 -6.88 12.95 24.50
C ARG A 87 -5.55 13.44 23.94
N TYR A 88 -4.71 14.06 24.76
CA TYR A 88 -3.40 14.52 24.31
C TYR A 88 -2.49 13.35 23.97
N LEU A 89 -2.52 12.29 24.77
CA LEU A 89 -1.74 11.08 24.51
C LEU A 89 -2.12 10.41 23.18
N VAL A 90 -3.42 10.19 22.94
CA VAL A 90 -3.90 9.60 21.68
C VAL A 90 -3.50 10.45 20.48
N ARG A 91 -3.65 11.77 20.57
CA ARG A 91 -3.24 12.70 19.50
C ARG A 91 -1.74 12.68 19.26
N PHE A 92 -0.96 12.64 20.34
CA PHE A 92 0.49 12.57 20.25
C PHE A 92 0.92 11.28 19.53
N ILE A 93 0.43 10.13 20.00
CA ILE A 93 0.70 8.82 19.39
C ILE A 93 0.26 8.78 17.92
N ALA A 94 -0.91 9.34 17.59
CA ALA A 94 -1.41 9.39 16.22
C ALA A 94 -0.67 10.40 15.32
N SER A 95 -0.02 11.42 15.90
CA SER A 95 0.74 12.41 15.12
C SER A 95 2.20 12.02 14.93
N VAL A 96 2.75 11.18 15.81
CA VAL A 96 4.16 10.74 15.74
C VAL A 96 4.50 10.12 14.38
N PRO A 97 3.71 9.20 13.79
CA PRO A 97 4.01 8.67 12.46
C PRO A 97 3.94 9.72 11.34
N ILE A 98 3.13 10.77 11.50
CA ILE A 98 3.06 11.87 10.54
C ILE A 98 4.38 12.66 10.58
N PHE A 99 4.79 13.13 11.76
CA PHE A 99 6.04 13.89 11.91
C PHE A 99 7.28 13.06 11.58
N GLY A 100 7.31 11.80 12.03
CA GLY A 100 8.35 10.84 11.67
C GLY A 100 8.39 10.61 10.17
N GLY A 101 7.23 10.51 9.52
CA GLY A 101 7.11 10.43 8.07
C GLY A 101 7.68 11.66 7.35
N TYR A 102 7.45 12.88 7.83
CA TYR A 102 8.06 14.09 7.24
C TYR A 102 9.58 14.14 7.42
N LEU A 103 10.08 13.79 8.61
CA LEU A 103 11.52 13.75 8.88
C LEU A 103 12.22 12.67 8.05
N LEU A 104 11.58 11.51 7.92
CA LEU A 104 12.08 10.41 7.11
C LEU A 104 11.79 10.62 5.63
N ALA A 105 10.86 11.47 5.21
CA ALA A 105 10.56 11.66 3.79
C ALA A 105 11.76 12.22 3.03
N THR A 106 12.61 13.03 3.65
CA THR A 106 13.81 13.57 2.97
C THR A 106 14.83 12.49 2.64
N VAL A 107 15.04 11.51 3.53
CA VAL A 107 15.99 10.39 3.31
C VAL A 107 15.30 9.20 2.62
N GLY A 108 14.08 8.91 3.05
CA GLY A 108 13.22 7.83 2.60
C GLY A 108 12.55 8.08 1.25
N VAL A 109 12.65 9.29 0.68
CA VAL A 109 12.21 9.57 -0.71
C VAL A 109 12.87 8.61 -1.69
N LEU A 110 14.16 8.32 -1.51
CA LEU A 110 14.88 7.39 -2.38
C LEU A 110 14.35 5.97 -2.22
N GLY A 111 14.18 5.51 -0.96
CA GLY A 111 13.62 4.18 -0.69
C GLY A 111 12.18 4.03 -1.18
N LEU A 112 11.35 5.05 -0.98
CA LEU A 112 9.97 5.09 -1.48
C LEU A 112 9.95 5.11 -3.01
N GLY A 113 10.88 5.83 -3.64
CA GLY A 113 11.08 5.84 -5.08
C GLY A 113 11.38 4.45 -5.63
N LEU A 114 12.28 3.70 -4.97
CA LEU A 114 12.58 2.31 -5.33
C LEU A 114 11.36 1.39 -5.17
N ILE A 115 10.63 1.52 -4.06
CA ILE A 115 9.41 0.72 -3.83
C ILE A 115 8.34 1.02 -4.87
N ILE A 116 8.13 2.29 -5.22
CA ILE A 116 7.15 2.69 -6.24
C ILE A 116 7.62 2.24 -7.62
N ALA A 117 8.91 2.37 -7.92
CA ALA A 117 9.48 1.91 -9.19
C ALA A 117 9.21 0.41 -9.38
N ASP A 118 9.53 -0.42 -8.38
CA ASP A 118 9.22 -1.86 -8.39
C ASP A 118 7.70 -2.12 -8.50
N ALA A 119 6.88 -1.43 -7.69
CA ALA A 119 5.43 -1.64 -7.69
C ALA A 119 4.75 -1.23 -9.01
N THR A 120 5.35 -0.29 -9.76
CA THR A 120 4.81 0.20 -11.05
C THR A 120 5.44 -0.46 -12.25
N GLU A 121 6.51 -1.25 -12.07
CA GLU A 121 7.13 -1.98 -13.15
C GLU A 121 6.19 -3.10 -13.65
N PRO A 122 5.91 -3.15 -14.96
CA PRO A 122 5.08 -4.22 -15.48
C PRO A 122 5.79 -5.57 -15.31
N PRO A 123 5.06 -6.64 -14.99
CA PRO A 123 5.64 -7.98 -14.93
C PRO A 123 6.21 -8.38 -16.30
N TRP A 124 7.48 -8.75 -16.34
CA TRP A 124 8.17 -9.27 -17.53
C TRP A 124 7.52 -10.55 -18.10
N ARG A 125 6.88 -11.37 -17.25
CA ARG A 125 6.13 -12.54 -17.68
C ARG A 125 4.82 -12.68 -16.90
N VAL A 126 3.73 -12.89 -17.63
CA VAL A 126 2.41 -13.18 -17.09
C VAL A 126 1.89 -14.46 -17.74
N THR A 127 1.77 -15.51 -16.94
CA THR A 127 1.31 -16.82 -17.42
C THR A 127 -0.03 -17.17 -16.76
N PRO A 128 -1.11 -17.38 -17.54
CA PRO A 128 -2.34 -17.90 -16.98
C PRO A 128 -2.13 -19.34 -16.52
N LEU A 129 -2.65 -19.66 -15.33
CA LEU A 129 -2.66 -21.01 -14.76
C LEU A 129 -4.10 -21.52 -14.68
N GLU A 130 -4.26 -22.82 -14.50
CA GLU A 130 -5.58 -23.43 -14.30
C GLU A 130 -6.29 -22.87 -13.05
N GLY A 131 -7.62 -22.95 -13.01
CA GLY A 131 -8.41 -22.52 -11.86
C GLY A 131 -8.54 -21.00 -11.65
N GLY A 132 -8.25 -20.19 -12.69
CA GLY A 132 -8.36 -18.73 -12.63
C GLY A 132 -7.20 -18.05 -11.90
N LEU A 133 -6.07 -18.76 -11.79
CA LEU A 133 -4.83 -18.24 -11.25
C LEU A 133 -4.01 -17.55 -12.36
N VAL A 134 -3.23 -16.55 -11.98
CA VAL A 134 -2.30 -15.85 -12.86
C VAL A 134 -0.96 -15.78 -12.16
N CYS A 135 0.06 -16.37 -12.78
CA CYS A 135 1.43 -16.24 -12.36
C CYS A 135 2.00 -14.95 -12.94
N LYS A 136 2.58 -14.11 -12.07
CA LYS A 136 3.33 -12.92 -12.48
C LYS A 136 4.76 -13.07 -11.97
N VAL A 137 5.72 -12.84 -12.86
CA VAL A 137 7.12 -12.76 -12.48
C VAL A 137 7.51 -11.29 -12.53
N ASN A 138 8.28 -10.81 -11.54
CA ASN A 138 8.78 -9.43 -11.42
C ASN A 138 10.30 -9.44 -11.16
N GLY A 139 11.05 -8.47 -11.69
CA GLY A 139 12.53 -8.47 -11.73
C GLY A 139 13.28 -8.01 -10.47
N TRP A 140 12.58 -7.75 -9.35
CA TRP A 140 13.17 -7.12 -8.15
C TRP A 140 13.06 -7.97 -6.88
N GLY A 141 13.05 -9.30 -7.00
CA GLY A 141 12.86 -10.19 -5.85
C GLY A 141 13.88 -9.99 -4.74
N ALA A 142 15.07 -9.51 -5.08
CA ALA A 142 16.08 -9.06 -4.14
C ALA A 142 16.71 -7.77 -4.67
N ALA A 143 16.12 -6.61 -4.34
CA ALA A 143 16.62 -5.27 -4.71
C ALA A 143 18.07 -4.96 -4.28
N MET A 144 18.74 -5.90 -3.59
CA MET A 144 20.11 -5.81 -3.08
C MET A 144 21.04 -6.88 -3.69
N THR A 145 20.58 -7.68 -4.66
CA THR A 145 21.43 -8.64 -5.39
C THR A 145 21.35 -8.41 -6.89
N ASP A 146 22.43 -8.73 -7.62
CA ASP A 146 22.59 -8.41 -9.04
C ASP A 146 21.59 -9.12 -9.97
N SER A 147 20.83 -10.09 -9.47
CA SER A 147 19.92 -10.93 -10.28
C SER A 147 18.87 -11.65 -9.42
N GLY A 148 17.93 -10.93 -8.82
CA GLY A 148 16.84 -11.55 -8.03
C GLY A 148 15.46 -11.28 -8.63
N TYR A 149 14.60 -12.28 -8.78
CA TYR A 149 13.21 -12.10 -9.24
C TYR A 149 12.20 -12.66 -8.24
N THR A 150 10.99 -12.09 -8.26
CA THR A 150 9.85 -12.61 -7.52
C THR A 150 8.91 -13.31 -8.47
N VAL A 151 8.54 -14.54 -8.17
CA VAL A 151 7.41 -15.23 -8.78
C VAL A 151 6.23 -15.17 -7.80
N SER A 152 5.08 -14.65 -8.24
CA SER A 152 3.88 -14.54 -7.42
C SER A 152 2.66 -15.10 -8.16
N ALA A 153 1.88 -15.94 -7.49
CA ALA A 153 0.61 -16.42 -8.02
C ALA A 153 -0.55 -15.63 -7.42
N TYR A 154 -1.44 -15.18 -8.30
CA TYR A 154 -2.61 -14.37 -7.94
C TYR A 154 -3.89 -15.07 -8.37
N ARG A 155 -4.90 -15.08 -7.50
CA ARG A 155 -6.27 -15.44 -7.87
C ARG A 155 -7.04 -14.19 -8.25
N ARG A 156 -7.56 -14.12 -9.48
CA ARG A 156 -8.32 -12.96 -9.95
C ARG A 156 -9.80 -13.09 -9.60
N TYR A 157 -10.39 -11.99 -9.15
CA TYR A 157 -11.81 -11.83 -8.88
C TYR A 157 -12.36 -10.75 -9.82
N GLY A 158 -12.72 -11.16 -11.03
CA GLY A 158 -13.11 -10.25 -12.11
C GLY A 158 -11.93 -9.45 -12.65
N SER A 159 -12.19 -8.22 -13.12
CA SER A 159 -11.19 -7.32 -13.71
C SER A 159 -10.55 -6.34 -12.72
N LEU A 160 -11.08 -6.26 -11.50
CA LEU A 160 -10.71 -5.22 -10.54
C LEU A 160 -9.78 -5.72 -9.44
N LEU A 161 -10.05 -6.90 -8.89
CA LEU A 161 -9.37 -7.40 -7.70
C LEU A 161 -8.57 -8.67 -8.00
N GLU A 162 -7.45 -8.80 -7.33
CA GLU A 162 -6.65 -10.01 -7.29
C GLU A 162 -6.16 -10.27 -5.86
N ARG A 163 -6.04 -11.53 -5.50
CA ARG A 163 -5.50 -11.96 -4.21
C ARG A 163 -4.21 -12.72 -4.42
N ARG A 164 -3.14 -12.33 -3.76
CA ARG A 164 -1.88 -13.08 -3.78
C ARG A 164 -2.06 -14.36 -2.97
N VAL A 165 -1.81 -15.51 -3.60
CA VAL A 165 -1.91 -16.84 -2.96
C VAL A 165 -0.55 -17.27 -2.43
N THR A 166 0.49 -17.09 -3.23
CA THR A 166 1.87 -17.40 -2.83
C THR A 166 2.85 -16.44 -3.50
N LYS A 167 3.99 -16.26 -2.85
CA LYS A 167 5.12 -15.44 -3.28
C LYS A 167 6.40 -16.23 -3.03
N VAL A 168 7.17 -16.44 -4.07
CA VAL A 168 8.51 -17.02 -3.99
C VAL A 168 9.50 -15.97 -4.50
N THR A 169 10.47 -15.64 -3.67
CA THR A 169 11.60 -14.79 -4.06
C THR A 169 12.77 -15.71 -4.40
N VAL A 170 13.31 -15.57 -5.61
CA VAL A 170 14.46 -16.33 -6.08
C VAL A 170 15.66 -15.39 -6.16
N ASN A 171 16.77 -15.82 -5.56
CA ASN A 171 18.04 -15.13 -5.69
C ASN A 171 18.88 -15.90 -6.72
N GLN A 172 18.97 -15.39 -7.95
CA GLN A 172 19.68 -16.06 -9.02
C GLN A 172 21.19 -15.86 -8.80
N SER A 173 21.77 -16.62 -7.87
CA SER A 173 23.22 -16.79 -7.79
C SER A 173 23.65 -17.80 -8.87
N ALA A 174 24.86 -17.63 -9.43
CA ALA A 174 25.31 -18.41 -10.58
C ALA A 174 25.18 -19.94 -10.33
N GLY A 175 24.25 -20.59 -11.02
CA GLY A 175 24.03 -22.05 -10.96
C GLY A 175 22.71 -22.52 -10.34
N GLU A 176 21.86 -21.63 -9.83
CA GLU A 176 20.52 -22.03 -9.35
C GLU A 176 19.49 -22.15 -10.49
N PRO A 177 18.61 -23.17 -10.44
CA PRO A 177 17.58 -23.37 -11.46
C PRO A 177 16.56 -22.21 -11.46
N GLU A 178 16.07 -21.86 -12.66
CA GLU A 178 14.98 -20.88 -12.78
C GLU A 178 13.69 -21.47 -12.19
N ALA A 179 13.10 -20.81 -11.20
CA ALA A 179 11.80 -21.21 -10.68
C ALA A 179 10.73 -20.87 -11.72
N GLU A 180 10.08 -21.89 -12.25
CA GLU A 180 9.02 -21.70 -13.24
C GLU A 180 7.66 -21.53 -12.57
N CYS A 181 6.74 -20.85 -13.27
CA CYS A 181 5.35 -20.79 -12.86
C CYS A 181 4.71 -22.19 -12.72
N ALA A 182 5.24 -23.19 -13.43
CA ALA A 182 4.81 -24.59 -13.31
C ALA A 182 5.11 -25.18 -11.93
N ASP A 183 6.23 -24.82 -11.31
CA ASP A 183 6.59 -25.35 -9.98
C ASP A 183 5.70 -24.74 -8.88
N ILE A 184 5.35 -23.47 -9.03
CA ILE A 184 4.37 -22.84 -8.15
C ILE A 184 2.98 -23.45 -8.32
N ALA A 185 2.57 -23.77 -9.55
CA ALA A 185 1.28 -24.42 -9.79
C ALA A 185 1.19 -25.77 -9.07
N LYS A 186 2.26 -26.57 -9.09
CA LYS A 186 2.33 -27.86 -8.36
C LYS A 186 2.21 -27.67 -6.85
N SER A 187 2.75 -26.59 -6.28
CA SER A 187 2.66 -26.31 -4.84
C SER A 187 1.26 -25.91 -4.35
N LEU A 188 0.35 -25.61 -5.28
CA LEU A 188 -1.02 -25.17 -4.98
C LEU A 188 -2.08 -26.27 -5.15
N GLN A 189 -1.67 -27.45 -5.63
CA GLN A 189 -2.51 -28.65 -5.73
C GLN A 189 -2.41 -29.48 -4.45
#